data_AF-A0A165S582-F1
#
_entry.id   AF-A0A165S582-F1
#
_cell.length_a   1.000
_cell.length_b   1.000
_cell.length_c   1.000
_cell.angle_alpha   90.00
_cell.angle_beta   90.00
_cell.angle_gamma   90.00
#
_symmetry.space_group_name_H-M   'P 1'
#
loop_
_entity.id
_entity.type
_entity.pdbx_description
1 polymer ?
#
loop_
_entity_poly.entity_id
_entity_poly.type
_entity_poly.pdbx_seq_one_letter_code
_entity_poly.pdbx_strand_id
1 'polypeptide(L)' 'MPILDPLIYRPNRVVEKQRFHQASHDPIYLRTPASKVFVRVYYAMFAAGMLGTAYGAFSLIKGKPANE' A
#
# COMPACT_ATOMS: atom_id res chain seq x y z
N MET A 1 -22.58 9.09 27.72
CA MET A 1 -21.12 8.84 27.69
C MET A 1 -20.56 9.54 26.45
N PRO A 2 -20.25 10.85 26.54
CA PRO A 2 -19.90 11.68 25.38
C PRO A 2 -18.66 11.22 24.61
N ILE A 3 -17.83 10.36 25.22
CA ILE A 3 -16.63 9.76 24.60
C ILE A 3 -17.00 8.78 23.47
N LEU A 4 -18.17 8.14 23.54
CA LEU A 4 -18.60 7.14 22.54
C LEU A 4 -19.48 7.72 21.44
N ASP A 5 -19.96 8.96 21.59
CA ASP A 5 -20.87 9.60 20.64
C ASP A 5 -20.33 9.64 19.19
N PRO A 6 -19.03 9.87 18.91
CA PRO A 6 -18.50 9.81 17.53
C PRO A 6 -18.51 8.42 16.89
N LEU A 7 -18.57 7.36 17.71
CA LEU A 7 -18.64 5.98 17.24
C LEU A 7 -20.09 5.54 17.00
N ILE A 8 -21.02 6.05 17.81
CA ILE A 8 -22.46 5.73 17.75
C ILE A 8 -23.14 6.58 16.68
N TYR A 9 -22.81 7.87 16.61
CA TYR A 9 -23.37 8.84 15.66
C TYR A 9 -22.34 9.23 14.61
N ARG A 10 -22.10 8.34 13.64
CA ARG A 10 -21.32 8.72 12.46
C ARG A 10 -22.19 9.51 11.48
N PRO A 11 -21.76 10.70 11.03
CA PRO A 11 -22.44 11.39 9.94
C PRO A 11 -22.37 10.55 8.67
N ASN A 12 -23.49 10.42 7.97
CA ASN A 12 -23.53 9.77 6.67
C ASN A 12 -22.79 10.62 5.63
N ARG A 13 -21.57 10.21 5.26
CA ARG A 13 -20.73 10.86 4.24
C ARG A 13 -20.59 10.02 2.97
N VAL A 14 -21.50 9.09 2.70
CA VAL A 14 -21.39 8.17 1.56
C VAL A 14 -21.38 8.94 0.23
N VAL A 15 -22.32 9.88 0.03
CA VAL A 15 -22.42 10.66 -1.22
C VAL A 15 -21.19 11.53 -1.46
N GLU A 16 -20.64 12.14 -0.40
CA GLU A 16 -19.40 12.92 -0.47
C GLU A 16 -18.22 12.04 -0.95
N LYS A 17 -18.05 10.86 -0.35
CA LYS A 17 -17.03 9.89 -0.75
C LYS A 17 -17.23 9.39 -2.18
N GLN A 18 -18.48 9.11 -2.57
CA GLN A 18 -18.81 8.69 -3.93
C GLN A 18 -18.39 9.77 -4.94
N ARG A 19 -18.78 11.04 -4.71
CA ARG A 19 -18.37 12.16 -5.58
C ARG A 19 -16.85 12.30 -5.64
N PHE A 20 -16.17 12.22 -4.50
CA PHE A 20 -14.70 12.27 -4.44
C PHE A 20 -14.05 11.17 -5.29
N HIS A 21 -14.47 9.91 -5.13
CA HIS A 21 -13.91 8.78 -5.89
C HIS A 21 -14.35 8.74 -7.35
N GLN A 22 -15.51 9.30 -7.70
CA GLN A 22 -16.02 9.35 -9.07
C GLN A 22 -15.46 10.55 -9.85
N ALA A 23 -15.01 11.61 -9.17
CA ALA A 23 -14.38 12.76 -9.82
C ALA A 23 -12.98 12.46 -10.42
N SER A 24 -12.34 11.36 -10.01
CA SER A 24 -11.02 10.95 -10.50
C SER A 24 -11.13 9.80 -11.51
N HIS A 25 -10.40 9.95 -12.62
CA HIS A 25 -10.19 8.91 -13.63
C HIS A 25 -8.97 8.02 -13.33
N ASP A 26 -8.26 8.29 -12.23
CA ASP A 26 -7.14 7.43 -11.81
C ASP A 26 -7.67 6.00 -11.54
N PRO A 27 -6.82 4.97 -11.69
CA PRO A 27 -7.14 3.61 -11.25
C PRO A 27 -7.60 3.61 -9.79
N ILE A 28 -8.55 2.73 -9.45
CA ILE A 28 -9.25 2.76 -8.15
C ILE A 28 -8.29 2.76 -6.94
N TYR A 29 -7.17 2.05 -7.04
CA TYR A 29 -6.14 1.93 -6.00
C TYR A 29 -5.25 3.18 -5.87
N LEU A 30 -5.37 4.17 -6.76
CA LEU A 30 -4.63 5.44 -6.72
C LEU A 30 -5.52 6.66 -6.47
N ARG A 31 -6.84 6.51 -6.40
CA ARG A 31 -7.77 7.67 -6.34
C ARG A 31 -7.64 8.52 -5.09
N THR A 32 -7.11 7.98 -4.00
CA THR A 32 -6.89 8.74 -2.76
C THR A 32 -5.42 9.17 -2.65
N PRO A 33 -5.12 10.36 -2.09
CA PRO A 33 -3.75 10.77 -1.83
C PRO A 33 -2.99 9.75 -0.95
N ALA A 34 -3.64 9.20 0.07
CA ALA A 34 -3.05 8.20 0.95
C ALA A 34 -2.71 6.90 0.20
N SER A 35 -3.61 6.43 -0.68
CA SER A 35 -3.35 5.21 -1.45
C SER A 35 -2.18 5.37 -2.42
N LYS A 36 -1.94 6.55 -2.98
CA LYS A 36 -0.72 6.83 -3.77
C LYS A 36 0.55 6.61 -2.94
N VAL A 37 0.57 7.01 -1.67
CA VAL A 37 1.71 6.78 -0.76
C VAL A 37 1.86 5.28 -0.47
N PHE A 38 0.77 4.60 -0.09
CA PHE A 38 0.81 3.16 0.20
C PHE A 38 1.30 2.32 -0.98
N VAL A 39 0.82 2.62 -2.20
CA VAL A 39 1.23 1.90 -3.41
C VAL A 39 2.71 2.13 -3.73
N ARG A 40 3.23 3.36 -3.52
CA ARG A 40 4.66 3.64 -3.70
C ARG A 40 5.54 2.86 -2.72
N VAL A 41 5.14 2.82 -1.45
CA VAL A 41 5.84 2.03 -0.41
C VAL A 41 5.82 0.55 -0.77
N TYR A 42 4.65 0.04 -1.19
CA TYR A 42 4.52 -1.34 -1.67
C TYR A 42 5.50 -1.64 -2.80
N TYR A 43 5.56 -0.80 -3.83
CA TYR A 43 6.48 -1.01 -4.95
C TYR A 43 7.96 -0.97 -4.53
N ALA A 44 8.34 -0.09 -3.59
CA ALA A 44 9.69 -0.03 -3.08
C ALA A 44 10.09 -1.34 -2.38
N MET A 45 9.23 -1.83 -1.47
CA MET A 45 9.44 -3.09 -0.75
C MET A 45 9.45 -4.29 -1.70
N PHE A 46 8.52 -4.32 -2.65
CA PHE A 46 8.45 -5.37 -3.65
C PHE A 46 9.73 -5.42 -4.49
N ALA A 47 10.17 -4.28 -5.04
CA ALA A 47 11.39 -4.21 -5.85
C ALA A 47 12.63 -4.64 -5.05
N ALA A 48 12.77 -4.18 -3.80
CA ALA A 48 13.85 -4.59 -2.93
C ALA A 48 13.83 -6.12 -2.67
N GLY A 49 12.66 -6.69 -2.40
CA GLY A 49 12.48 -8.13 -2.24
C GLY A 49 12.88 -8.91 -3.49
N MET A 50 12.39 -8.49 -4.66
CA MET A 50 12.71 -9.15 -5.94
C MET A 50 14.20 -9.10 -6.28
N LEU A 51 14.87 -7.95 -6.03
CA LEU A 51 16.32 -7.84 -6.20
C LEU A 51 17.07 -8.75 -5.22
N GLY A 52 16.61 -8.84 -3.98
CA GLY A 52 17.15 -9.77 -2.98
C GLY A 52 17.01 -11.23 -3.43
N THR A 53 15.85 -11.63 -3.95
CA THR A 53 15.62 -12.97 -4.49
C THR A 53 16.55 -13.26 -5.68
N ALA A 54 16.65 -12.33 -6.63
CA ALA A 54 17.53 -12.50 -7.80
C ALA A 54 19.01 -12.60 -7.38
N TYR A 55 19.46 -11.76 -6.45
CA TYR A 55 20.82 -11.81 -5.90
C TYR A 55 21.09 -13.11 -5.14
N GLY A 56 20.12 -13.59 -4.35
CA GLY A 56 20.21 -14.86 -3.65
C GLY A 56 20.35 -16.03 -4.63
N ALA A 57 19.50 -16.08 -5.66
CA ALA A 57 19.57 -17.09 -6.71
C ALA A 57 20.93 -17.06 -7.43
N PHE A 58 21.43 -15.86 -7.78
CA PHE A 58 22.75 -15.71 -8.39
C PHE A 58 23.89 -16.18 -7.48
N SER A 59 23.80 -15.89 -6.18
CA SER A 59 24.79 -16.32 -5.20
C SER A 59 24.81 -17.84 -5.00
N LEU A 60 23.64 -18.48 -5.05
CA LEU A 60 23.50 -19.94 -5.03
C LEU A 60 24.12 -20.58 -6.28
N ILE A 61 23.85 -20.02 -7.47
CA ILE A 61 24.45 -20.50 -8.74
C ILE A 61 25.97 -20.40 -8.71
N LYS A 62 26.52 -19.32 -8.14
CA LYS A 62 27.97 -19.12 -8.01
C LYS A 62 28.61 -19.90 -6.86
N GLY A 63 27.82 -20.59 -6.03
CA GLY A 63 28.32 -21.37 -4.90
C GLY A 63 28.98 -20.52 -3.81
N LYS A 64 28.54 -19.27 -3.61
CA LYS A 64 29.10 -18.43 -2.53
C LYS A 64 28.77 -19.07 -1.18
N PRO A 65 29.76 -19.41 -0.34
CA PRO A 65 29.48 -19.98 0.98
C PRO A 65 28.69 -18.97 1.82
N ALA A 66 27.66 -19.46 2.52
CA ALA A 66 27.05 -18.69 3.58
C ALA A 66 28.08 -18.65 4.71
N ASN A 67 28.66 -17.48 4.96
CA ASN A 67 29.51 -17.32 6.13
C ASN A 67 28.59 -17.40 7.36
N GLU A 68 28.79 -18.44 8.17
CA GLU A 68 28.17 -18.61 9.50
C GLU A 68 28.63 -17.54 10.49
#